data_AF-A0A520BH63-F1
#
_entry.id   AF-A0A520BH63-F1
#
_cell.length_a   1.000
_cell.length_b   1.000
_cell.length_c   1.000
_cell.angle_alpha   90.00
_cell.angle_beta   90.00
_cell.angle_gamma   90.00
#
_symmetry.space_group_name_H-M   'P 1'
#
loop_
_entity.id
_entity.type
_entity.pdbx_description
1 polymer ?
#
loop_
_entity_poly.entity_id
_entity_poly.type
_entity_poly.pdbx_seq_one_letter_code
_entity_poly.pdbx_strand_id
1 'polypeptide(L)' 'CLTKLNILLAQRDDLSLSIDELLADIQAGKKYMKVYKQMKMYNDPSLNPVLYNTTK' A
#
# COMPACT_ATOMS: atom_id res chain seq x y z
N CYS A 1 2.65 -11.19 -34.11
CA CYS A 1 2.23 -10.18 -33.09
C CYS A 1 0.88 -10.47 -32.43
N LEU A 2 -0.06 -11.18 -33.08
CA LEU A 2 -1.39 -11.46 -32.53
C LEU A 2 -1.37 -12.28 -31.22
N THR A 3 -0.51 -13.29 -31.13
CA THR A 3 -0.38 -14.12 -29.92
C THR A 3 -0.02 -13.30 -28.68
N LYS A 4 0.94 -12.38 -28.82
CA LYS A 4 1.34 -11.48 -27.73
C LYS A 4 0.21 -10.53 -27.33
N LEU A 5 -0.57 -10.03 -28.30
CA LEU A 5 -1.73 -9.20 -28.03
C LEU A 5 -2.80 -9.97 -27.23
N ASN A 6 -3.10 -11.20 -27.62
CA ASN A 6 -4.09 -12.02 -26.91
C ASN A 6 -3.67 -12.32 -25.47
N ILE A 7 -2.38 -12.56 -25.24
CA ILE A 7 -1.84 -12.72 -23.88
C ILE A 7 -2.05 -11.45 -23.05
N LEU A 8 -1.76 -10.28 -23.61
CA LEU A 8 -1.92 -9.00 -22.90
C LEU A 8 -3.39 -8.69 -22.59
N LEU A 9 -4.32 -9.07 -23.48
CA LEU A 9 -5.75 -8.90 -23.24
C LEU A 9 -6.24 -9.81 -22.10
N ALA A 10 -5.88 -11.09 -22.12
CA ALA A 10 -6.21 -12.01 -21.03
C ALA A 10 -5.64 -11.53 -19.68
N GLN A 11 -4.37 -11.10 -19.65
CA GLN A 11 -3.73 -10.56 -18.45
C GLN A 11 -4.46 -9.33 -17.90
N ARG A 12 -4.93 -8.43 -18.78
CA ARG A 12 -5.70 -7.25 -18.37
C ARG A 12 -7.02 -7.66 -17.72
N ASP A 13 -7.70 -8.63 -18.31
CA ASP A 13 -9.00 -9.09 -17.81
C ASP A 13 -8.82 -9.81 -16.46
N ASP A 14 -7.79 -10.65 -16.32
CA ASP A 14 -7.42 -11.31 -15.06
C ASP A 14 -7.08 -10.31 -13.95
N LEU A 15 -6.31 -9.26 -14.27
CA LEU A 15 -5.97 -8.19 -13.32
C LEU A 15 -7.19 -7.41 -12.87
N SER A 16 -8.12 -7.13 -13.80
CA SER A 16 -9.36 -6.40 -13.48
C SER A 16 -10.25 -7.24 -12.56
N LEU A 17 -10.43 -8.52 -12.89
CA LEU A 17 -11.17 -9.46 -12.05
C LEU A 17 -10.58 -9.60 -10.65
N SER A 18 -9.25 -9.70 -10.56
CA SER A 18 -8.56 -9.81 -9.26
C SER A 18 -8.81 -8.59 -8.36
N ILE A 19 -8.96 -7.41 -8.93
CA ILE A 19 -9.30 -6.18 -8.18
C ILE A 19 -10.75 -6.24 -7.70
N ASP A 20 -11.69 -6.63 -8.56
CA ASP A 20 -13.10 -6.75 -8.20
C ASP A 20 -13.31 -7.78 -7.07
N GLU A 21 -12.66 -8.93 -7.16
CA GLU A 21 -12.67 -9.97 -6.11
C GLU A 21 -12.11 -9.44 -4.79
N LEU A 22 -10.97 -8.73 -4.84
CA LEU A 22 -10.37 -8.12 -3.67
C LEU A 22 -11.32 -7.13 -2.98
N LEU A 23 -11.98 -6.27 -3.76
CA LEU A 23 -12.94 -5.30 -3.24
C LEU A 23 -14.17 -6.00 -2.64
N ALA A 24 -14.70 -7.02 -3.31
CA ALA A 24 -15.82 -7.81 -2.81
C ALA A 24 -15.48 -8.51 -1.49
N ASP A 25 -14.27 -9.08 -1.36
CA ASP A 25 -13.80 -9.73 -0.14
C ASP A 25 -13.58 -8.75 1.02
N ILE A 26 -13.14 -7.52 0.72
CA ILE A 26 -13.05 -6.44 1.72
C ILE A 26 -14.46 -6.03 2.17
N GLN A 27 -15.39 -5.83 1.23
CA GLN A 27 -16.78 -5.47 1.53
C GLN A 27 -17.49 -6.55 2.36
N ALA A 28 -17.24 -7.82 2.06
CA ALA A 28 -17.79 -8.97 2.77
C ALA A 28 -17.11 -9.23 4.13
N GLY A 29 -16.07 -8.47 4.50
CA GLY A 29 -15.32 -8.71 5.73
C GLY A 29 -14.55 -10.03 5.74
N LYS A 30 -14.21 -10.58 4.57
CA LYS A 30 -13.32 -11.76 4.46
C LYS A 30 -11.85 -11.35 4.51
N LYS A 31 -11.54 -10.16 3.98
CA LYS A 31 -10.18 -9.60 3.95
C LYS A 31 -10.12 -8.26 4.69
N TYR A 32 -9.29 -8.20 5.71
CA TYR A 32 -9.12 -7.01 6.54
C TYR A 32 -7.77 -6.35 6.27
N MET A 33 -7.81 -5.09 5.87
CA MET A 33 -6.61 -4.27 5.70
C MET A 33 -6.19 -3.71 7.07
N LYS A 34 -4.97 -4.03 7.51
CA LYS A 34 -4.38 -3.43 8.71
C LYS A 34 -3.73 -2.10 8.34
N VAL A 35 -4.20 -1.02 8.96
CA VAL A 35 -3.59 0.30 8.81
C VAL A 35 -2.47 0.44 9.84
N TYR A 36 -1.23 0.36 9.39
CA TYR A 36 -0.07 0.67 10.20
C TYR A 36 0.28 2.15 10.02
N LYS A 37 0.29 2.92 11.12
CA LYS A 37 0.74 4.30 11.11
C LYS A 37 2.16 4.35 11.66
N GLN A 38 3.07 4.98 10.92
CA GLN A 38 4.38 5.30 11.47
C GLN A 38 4.19 6.29 12.62
N MET A 39 4.67 5.94 13.81
CA MET A 39 4.70 6.86 14.93
C MET A 39 5.78 7.91 14.67
N LYS A 40 5.42 9.18 14.91
CA LYS A 40 6.30 10.32 14.70
C LYS A 40 7.16 10.50 15.94
N MET A 41 8.40 10.03 15.90
CA MET A 41 9.39 10.14 16.99
C MET A 41 9.85 11.59 17.25
N TYR A 42 9.65 12.50 16.29
CA TYR A 42 10.19 13.86 16.34
C TYR A 42 9.51 14.81 17.35
N ASN A 43 8.36 14.41 17.92
CA ASN A 43 7.70 15.16 18.98
C ASN A 43 8.37 14.94 20.35
N ASP A 44 9.26 13.95 20.47
CA ASP A 44 10.12 13.79 21.63
C ASP A 44 11.48 14.46 21.34
N PRO A 45 11.81 15.56 22.02
CA PRO A 45 13.08 16.25 21.82
C PRO A 45 14.31 15.39 22.14
N SER A 46 14.18 14.38 23.02
CA SER A 46 15.27 13.47 23.39
C SER A 46 15.64 12.49 22.28
N LEU A 47 14.72 12.24 21.34
CA LEU A 47 14.88 11.30 20.23
C LEU A 47 15.26 12.00 18.93
N ASN A 48 15.38 13.33 18.92
CA ASN A 48 15.73 14.09 17.72
C ASN A 48 16.88 15.10 17.96
N PRO A 49 18.08 14.61 18.32
CA PRO A 49 19.22 15.47 18.65
C PRO A 49 19.64 16.38 17.49
N VAL A 50 19.36 15.99 16.24
CA VAL A 50 19.69 16.83 15.07
C VAL A 50 18.86 18.11 15.02
N LEU A 51 17.62 18.10 15.53
CA LEU A 51 16.77 19.30 15.57
C LEU A 51 16.98 20.14 16.83
N TYR A 52 17.39 19.52 17.94
CA TYR A 52 17.43 20.17 19.26
C TYR A 52 18.83 20.36 19.87
N ASN A 53 19.90 19.78 19.31
CA ASN A 53 21.29 20.06 19.71
C ASN A 53 21.83 21.35 19.08
N THR A 54 21.05 22.42 19.10
CA THR A 54 21.58 23.78 18.88
C THR A 54 22.09 24.35 20.20
N THR A 55 23.11 23.72 20.77
CA THR A 55 23.89 24.32 21.86
C THR A 55 25.17 24.89 21.24
N LYS A 56 25.24 26.21 21.14
CA LYS A 56 26.50 26.96 20.97
C LYS A 56 27.27 26.95 22.28
#